data_AF-A0A0H2TYS5-F1
#
_entry.id   AF-A0A0H2TYS5-F1
#
_cell.length_a   1.000
_cell.length_b   1.000
_cell.length_c   1.000
_cell.angle_alpha   90.00
_cell.angle_beta   90.00
_cell.angle_gamma   90.00
#
_symmetry.space_group_name_H-M   'P 1'
#
loop_
_entity.id
_entity.type
_entity.pdbx_description
1 polymer ?
#
loop_
_entity_poly.entity_id
_entity_poly.type
_entity_poly.pdbx_seq_one_letter_code
_entity_poly.pdbx_strand_id
1 'polypeptide(L)'
;MLSATRRWLRRNRTPIAVGAGVVGAGYIAARYVLGKISDARERMSSDRIAKENLRRRFEQNQEDCTFTVLALLPTAATNILETMNTEEITYQIQQMKARPLTSSTPPSIADTTLTDDDGQSSLAGGPSPEPNPTTDGPRRKTKRQLWDELAVSSITRAYTLLYTLALLTMFTRIQLNLLGRRSYLSSVVALATGSAQAAIGLEDNDDGGPDRLSYGSDFEINRRYLTLSWWLLNRGWIDVRTRVEAAVARAFGHLSPRDDLSLEAFGALTSRVRAEVETGAGWLGFLLPPAGEEESVLRESGILDDSAAALDESAVVVPPATVAVPPALRRLVDETSDLIDSPSFSHVLKLLLDAG
;
A
#
# COMPACT_ATOMS: atom_id res chain seq x y z
N MET A 1 78.32 -47.05 25.06
CA MET A 1 76.91 -46.77 25.44
C MET A 1 75.92 -46.94 24.27
N LEU A 2 76.23 -46.52 23.03
CA LEU A 2 75.34 -46.63 21.86
C LEU A 2 74.96 -48.07 21.43
N SER A 3 75.80 -49.07 21.70
CA SER A 3 75.55 -50.47 21.32
C SER A 3 74.54 -51.19 22.23
N ALA A 4 74.37 -50.71 23.47
CA ALA A 4 73.39 -51.24 24.43
C ALA A 4 71.98 -50.72 24.10
N THR A 5 71.85 -49.42 23.81
CA THR A 5 70.61 -48.80 23.34
C THR A 5 70.11 -49.40 22.04
N ARG A 6 71.01 -49.72 21.09
CA ARG A 6 70.64 -50.34 19.80
C ARG A 6 70.13 -51.78 19.94
N ARG A 7 70.63 -52.54 20.92
CA ARG A 7 70.17 -53.91 21.22
C ARG A 7 68.83 -53.91 21.96
N TRP A 8 68.67 -53.00 22.92
CA TRP A 8 67.42 -52.78 23.64
C TRP A 8 66.30 -52.34 22.68
N LEU A 9 66.59 -51.37 21.81
CA LEU A 9 65.64 -50.90 20.80
C LEU A 9 65.25 -52.01 19.83
N ARG A 10 66.19 -52.88 19.42
CA ARG A 10 65.90 -54.05 18.57
C ARG A 10 65.02 -55.09 19.28
N ARG A 11 65.19 -55.30 20.58
CA ARG A 11 64.41 -56.27 21.38
C ARG A 11 63.00 -55.76 21.69
N ASN A 12 62.79 -54.44 21.71
CA ASN A 12 61.50 -53.82 22.02
C ASN A 12 60.80 -53.18 20.80
N ARG A 13 61.17 -53.53 19.56
CA ARG A 13 60.61 -52.90 18.34
C ARG A 13 59.12 -53.11 18.17
N THR A 14 58.62 -54.29 18.48
CA THR A 14 57.20 -54.64 18.33
C THR A 14 56.30 -53.88 19.29
N PRO A 15 56.54 -53.82 20.61
CA PRO A 15 55.70 -53.02 21.51
C PRO A 15 55.84 -51.52 21.27
N ILE A 16 57.01 -51.02 20.84
CA ILE A 16 57.18 -49.60 20.47
C ILE A 16 56.38 -49.27 19.21
N ALA A 17 56.40 -50.13 18.19
CA ALA A 17 55.62 -49.92 16.96
C ALA A 17 54.10 -49.98 17.21
N VAL A 18 53.65 -50.92 18.05
CA VAL A 18 52.23 -51.01 18.46
C VAL A 18 51.83 -49.78 19.27
N GLY A 19 52.64 -49.35 20.24
CA GLY A 19 52.39 -48.14 21.02
C GLY A 19 52.34 -46.88 20.15
N ALA A 20 53.30 -46.70 19.24
CA ALA A 20 53.32 -45.59 18.31
C ALA A 20 52.11 -45.60 17.35
N GLY A 21 51.69 -46.77 16.89
CA GLY A 21 50.50 -46.94 16.04
C GLY A 21 49.21 -46.56 16.76
N VAL A 22 49.03 -47.00 18.02
CA VAL A 22 47.86 -46.65 18.84
C VAL A 22 47.81 -45.15 19.13
N VAL A 23 48.94 -44.55 19.50
CA VAL A 23 49.03 -43.10 19.76
C VAL A 23 48.76 -42.29 18.48
N GLY A 24 49.34 -42.71 17.34
CA GLY A 24 49.11 -42.06 16.05
C GLY A 24 47.66 -42.16 15.58
N ALA A 25 47.04 -43.33 15.68
CA ALA A 25 45.63 -43.53 15.36
C ALA A 25 44.71 -42.71 16.27
N GLY A 26 45.00 -42.68 17.57
CA GLY A 26 44.29 -41.84 18.54
C GLY A 26 44.38 -40.34 18.21
N TYR A 27 45.55 -39.87 17.79
CA TYR A 27 45.75 -38.47 17.38
C TYR A 27 44.94 -38.10 16.14
N ILE A 28 44.95 -38.95 15.10
CA ILE A 28 44.17 -38.72 13.88
C ILE A 28 42.67 -38.71 14.18
N ALA A 29 42.20 -39.68 14.97
CA ALA A 29 40.79 -39.75 15.38
C ALA A 29 40.38 -38.52 16.20
N ALA A 30 41.18 -38.12 17.19
CA ALA A 30 40.92 -36.94 18.00
C ALA A 30 40.88 -35.65 17.15
N ARG A 31 41.84 -35.50 16.22
CA ARG A 31 41.88 -34.34 15.31
C ARG A 31 40.65 -34.30 14.40
N TYR A 32 40.22 -35.46 13.87
CA TYR A 32 39.02 -35.55 13.04
C TYR A 32 37.76 -35.18 13.83
N VAL A 33 37.60 -35.67 15.06
CA VAL A 33 36.46 -35.33 15.92
C VAL A 33 36.45 -33.85 16.30
N LEU A 34 37.60 -33.29 16.69
CA LEU A 34 37.71 -31.86 17.01
C LEU A 34 37.41 -30.97 15.80
N GLY A 35 37.93 -31.33 14.62
CA GLY A 35 37.60 -30.64 13.37
C GLY A 35 36.11 -30.75 13.03
N LYS A 36 35.49 -31.91 13.23
CA LYS A 36 34.06 -32.07 12.98
C LYS A 36 33.20 -31.23 13.93
N ILE A 37 33.62 -31.09 15.18
CA ILE A 37 32.94 -30.23 16.16
C ILE A 37 33.14 -28.75 15.81
N SER A 38 34.33 -28.31 15.38
CA SER A 38 34.53 -26.93 14.94
C SER A 38 33.67 -26.59 13.73
N ASP A 39 33.67 -27.44 12.71
CA ASP A 39 32.85 -27.25 11.50
C ASP A 39 31.36 -27.21 11.85
N ALA A 40 30.91 -28.09 12.75
CA ALA A 40 29.52 -28.11 13.21
C ALA A 40 29.17 -26.83 13.99
N ARG A 41 30.05 -26.34 14.86
CA ARG A 41 29.85 -25.09 15.59
C ARG A 41 29.79 -23.89 14.64
N GLU A 42 30.67 -23.83 13.65
CA GLU A 42 30.72 -22.75 12.66
C GLU A 42 29.47 -22.71 11.78
N ARG A 43 28.98 -23.88 11.35
CA ARG A 43 27.71 -24.00 10.62
C ARG A 43 26.52 -23.56 11.48
N MET A 44 26.46 -24.00 12.73
CA MET A 44 25.39 -23.57 13.63
C MET A 44 25.45 -22.06 13.94
N SER A 45 26.63 -21.48 14.09
CA SER A 45 26.78 -20.04 14.33
C SER A 45 26.38 -19.23 13.10
N SER A 46 26.79 -19.65 11.90
CA SER A 46 26.43 -18.98 10.65
C SER A 46 24.93 -19.05 10.38
N ASP A 47 24.30 -20.23 10.54
CA ASP A 47 22.84 -20.39 10.42
C ASP A 47 22.08 -19.51 11.42
N ARG A 48 22.57 -19.42 12.66
CA ARG A 48 21.97 -18.56 13.70
C ARG A 48 22.08 -17.08 13.34
N ILE A 49 23.25 -16.64 12.88
CA ILE A 49 23.48 -15.24 12.46
C ILE A 49 22.59 -14.91 11.26
N ALA A 50 22.48 -15.82 10.28
CA ALA A 50 21.63 -15.62 9.10
C ALA A 50 20.15 -15.48 9.46
N LYS A 51 19.65 -16.34 10.37
CA LYS A 51 18.25 -16.26 10.86
C LYS A 51 17.99 -14.98 11.65
N GLU A 52 18.91 -14.60 12.52
CA GLU A 52 18.78 -13.36 13.31
C GLU A 52 18.82 -12.11 12.43
N ASN A 53 19.69 -12.08 11.41
CA ASN A 53 19.73 -10.98 10.45
C ASN A 53 18.41 -10.88 9.67
N LEU A 54 17.91 -12.00 9.13
CA LEU A 54 16.61 -12.03 8.44
C LEU A 54 15.48 -11.53 9.34
N ARG A 55 15.46 -11.95 10.61
CA ARG A 55 14.47 -11.50 11.59
C ARG A 55 14.52 -9.99 11.79
N ARG A 56 15.70 -9.43 12.03
CA ARG A 56 15.88 -7.99 12.24
C ARG A 56 15.45 -7.17 11.02
N ARG A 57 15.88 -7.59 9.82
CA ARG A 57 15.48 -6.94 8.57
C ARG A 57 13.97 -7.00 8.35
N PHE A 58 13.34 -8.14 8.69
CA PHE A 58 11.90 -8.27 8.60
C PHE A 58 11.18 -7.34 9.60
N GLU A 59 11.61 -7.31 10.87
CA GLU A 59 11.04 -6.44 11.90
C GLU A 59 11.16 -4.96 11.50
N GLN A 60 12.35 -4.52 11.05
CA GLN A 60 12.58 -3.18 10.52
C GLN A 60 11.68 -2.88 9.31
N ASN A 61 11.56 -3.83 8.36
CA ASN A 61 10.69 -3.66 7.20
C ASN A 61 9.21 -3.48 7.58
N GLN A 62 8.73 -4.09 8.69
CA GLN A 62 7.37 -3.85 9.19
C GLN A 62 7.20 -2.44 9.79
N GLU A 63 8.22 -1.95 10.48
CA GLU A 63 8.24 -0.56 10.98
C GLU A 63 8.24 0.42 9.80
N ASP A 64 9.10 0.22 8.80
CA ASP A 64 9.17 1.04 7.60
C ASP A 64 7.84 1.06 6.83
N CYS A 65 7.15 -0.09 6.73
CA CYS A 65 5.80 -0.15 6.17
C CYS A 65 4.84 0.78 6.93
N THR A 66 4.88 0.72 8.26
CA THR A 66 3.99 1.51 9.12
C THR A 66 4.27 2.99 8.98
N PHE A 67 5.55 3.39 9.02
CA PHE A 67 5.97 4.78 8.81
C PHE A 67 5.57 5.29 7.42
N THR A 68 5.76 4.48 6.38
CA THR A 68 5.39 4.84 5.01
C THR A 68 3.88 5.07 4.88
N VAL A 69 3.05 4.19 5.45
CA VAL A 69 1.59 4.38 5.45
C VAL A 69 1.23 5.68 6.17
N LEU A 70 1.81 5.96 7.33
CA LEU A 70 1.57 7.20 8.07
C LEU A 70 2.03 8.45 7.31
N ALA A 71 3.08 8.35 6.50
CA ALA A 71 3.57 9.45 5.68
C ALA A 71 2.66 9.73 4.47
N LEU A 72 2.07 8.69 3.87
CA LEU A 72 1.17 8.81 2.70
C LEU A 72 -0.29 9.10 3.09
N LEU A 73 -0.67 8.79 4.33
CA LEU A 73 -2.04 8.95 4.83
C LEU A 73 -2.57 10.40 4.71
N PRO A 74 -1.82 11.46 5.05
CA PRO A 74 -2.30 12.83 4.90
C PRO A 74 -2.68 13.15 3.45
N THR A 75 -1.87 12.72 2.48
CA THR A 75 -2.16 12.93 1.05
C THR A 75 -3.46 12.24 0.64
N ALA A 76 -3.63 10.96 1.02
CA ALA A 76 -4.87 10.23 0.75
C ALA A 76 -6.09 10.90 1.39
N ALA A 77 -5.97 11.29 2.67
CA ALA A 77 -7.04 11.91 3.42
C ALA A 77 -7.44 13.26 2.83
N THR A 78 -6.48 14.13 2.51
CA THR A 78 -6.75 15.44 1.89
C THR A 78 -7.47 15.27 0.56
N ASN A 79 -6.98 14.41 -0.33
CA ASN A 79 -7.60 14.15 -1.63
C ASN A 79 -9.06 13.69 -1.47
N ILE A 80 -9.34 12.80 -0.52
CA ILE A 80 -10.70 12.31 -0.26
C ILE A 80 -11.59 13.38 0.39
N LEU A 81 -11.09 14.10 1.39
CA LEU A 81 -11.87 15.11 2.12
C LEU A 81 -12.22 16.32 1.25
N GLU A 82 -11.29 16.78 0.41
CA GLU A 82 -11.52 17.90 -0.51
C GLU A 82 -12.54 17.55 -1.59
N THR A 83 -12.47 16.33 -2.13
CA THR A 83 -13.39 15.87 -3.18
C THR A 83 -14.76 15.45 -2.66
N MET A 84 -14.84 15.02 -1.38
CA MET A 84 -16.06 14.66 -0.68
C MET A 84 -16.36 15.66 0.45
N ASN A 85 -16.51 16.92 0.07
CA ASN A 85 -16.69 18.03 1.00
C ASN A 85 -18.12 18.07 1.57
N THR A 86 -18.34 17.34 2.66
CA THR A 86 -19.62 17.33 3.39
C THR A 86 -19.84 18.60 4.22
N GLU A 87 -18.76 19.31 4.51
CA GLU A 87 -18.74 20.55 5.27
C GLU A 87 -19.42 21.66 4.47
N GLU A 88 -19.21 21.70 3.15
CA GLU A 88 -19.89 22.63 2.23
C GLU A 88 -21.41 22.38 2.21
N ILE A 89 -21.85 21.12 2.15
CA ILE A 89 -23.29 20.79 2.22
C ILE A 89 -23.87 21.24 3.58
N THR A 90 -23.14 20.99 4.67
CA THR A 90 -23.53 21.41 6.01
C THR A 90 -23.64 22.94 6.10
N TYR A 91 -22.69 23.67 5.51
CA TYR A 91 -22.69 25.12 5.47
C TYR A 91 -23.88 25.68 4.67
N GLN A 92 -24.22 25.09 3.52
CA GLN A 92 -25.42 25.45 2.74
C GLN A 92 -26.71 25.26 3.56
N ILE A 93 -26.82 24.15 4.31
CA ILE A 93 -27.97 23.90 5.19
C ILE A 93 -28.05 24.96 6.30
N GLN A 94 -26.91 25.37 6.88
CA GLN A 94 -26.84 26.41 7.90
C GLN A 94 -27.25 27.78 7.34
N GLN A 95 -26.78 28.16 6.15
CA GLN A 95 -27.17 29.42 5.50
C GLN A 95 -28.68 29.49 5.22
N MET A 96 -29.28 28.37 4.79
CA MET A 96 -30.73 28.31 4.60
C MET A 96 -31.51 28.48 5.91
N LYS A 97 -30.95 28.06 7.05
CA LYS A 97 -31.54 28.28 8.38
C LYS A 97 -31.32 29.72 8.87
N ALA A 98 -30.19 30.34 8.49
CA ALA A 98 -29.80 31.69 8.87
C ALA A 98 -30.32 32.79 7.94
N ARG A 99 -31.24 32.48 7.01
CA ARG A 99 -32.03 33.47 6.27
C ARG A 99 -33.43 33.61 6.90
N PRO A 100 -33.60 34.39 8.00
CA PRO A 100 -34.92 34.82 8.44
C PRO A 100 -35.57 35.70 7.36
N LEU A 101 -36.89 35.79 7.41
CA LEU A 101 -37.77 36.53 6.51
C LEU A 101 -37.50 38.05 6.49
N THR A 102 -36.38 38.49 5.92
CA THR A 102 -36.13 39.90 5.58
C THR A 102 -36.14 40.09 4.07
N SER A 103 -37.23 39.68 3.43
CA SER A 103 -37.71 40.30 2.20
C SER A 103 -39.10 40.87 2.47
N SER A 104 -39.11 42.19 2.61
CA SER A 104 -40.22 43.11 2.80
C SER A 104 -41.49 42.81 2.00
N THR A 105 -42.60 42.54 2.70
CA THR A 105 -43.93 43.14 2.51
C THR A 105 -44.84 42.70 3.67
N PRO A 106 -45.66 43.59 4.27
CA PRO A 106 -46.54 43.21 5.37
C PRO A 106 -47.66 42.28 4.85
N PRO A 107 -47.98 41.16 5.54
CA PRO A 107 -49.10 40.34 5.16
C PRO A 107 -50.39 41.11 5.46
N SER A 108 -51.21 41.29 4.42
CA SER A 108 -52.58 41.74 4.56
C SER A 108 -53.35 40.72 5.39
N ILE A 109 -54.06 41.21 6.41
CA ILE A 109 -54.95 40.42 7.26
C ILE A 109 -56.12 39.94 6.41
N ALA A 110 -56.06 38.69 5.95
CA ALA A 110 -57.21 37.83 5.70
C ALA A 110 -56.72 36.38 5.51
N ASP A 111 -57.56 35.44 5.92
CA ASP A 111 -57.45 33.99 5.74
C ASP A 111 -56.56 33.19 6.69
N THR A 112 -56.99 33.17 7.95
CA THR A 112 -57.12 31.91 8.68
C THR A 112 -58.33 31.11 8.16
N THR A 113 -58.09 29.99 7.48
CA THR A 113 -58.92 28.76 7.42
C THR A 113 -58.16 27.79 6.50
N LEU A 114 -57.43 26.79 7.01
CA LEU A 114 -57.95 25.43 7.26
C LEU A 114 -59.08 25.03 6.31
N THR A 115 -58.73 24.37 5.20
CA THR A 115 -59.35 23.12 4.72
C THR A 115 -58.60 22.60 3.49
N ASP A 116 -58.26 21.32 3.53
CA ASP A 116 -58.00 20.49 2.35
C ASP A 116 -59.24 20.52 1.45
N ASP A 117 -59.07 20.80 0.15
CA ASP A 117 -59.92 20.23 -0.90
C ASP A 117 -59.30 20.42 -2.29
N ASP A 118 -59.15 19.32 -3.03
CA ASP A 118 -58.79 19.27 -4.44
C ASP A 118 -59.99 19.72 -5.28
N GLY A 119 -59.87 20.87 -5.97
CA GLY A 119 -60.98 21.47 -6.70
C GLY A 119 -60.56 22.21 -7.97
N GLN A 120 -60.72 21.53 -9.09
CA GLN A 120 -60.64 21.97 -10.48
C GLN A 120 -61.44 23.26 -10.82
N SER A 121 -60.80 24.27 -11.42
CA SER A 121 -61.31 25.21 -12.45
C SER A 121 -60.34 26.39 -12.64
N SER A 122 -59.65 26.58 -13.77
CA SER A 122 -60.08 27.05 -15.10
C SER A 122 -60.22 28.58 -15.26
N LEU A 123 -59.46 29.11 -16.23
CA LEU A 123 -59.71 30.28 -17.10
C LEU A 123 -59.44 31.71 -16.60
N ALA A 124 -58.27 32.23 -16.97
CA ALA A 124 -58.04 33.54 -17.62
C ALA A 124 -56.53 33.60 -17.96
N GLY A 125 -56.05 33.82 -19.18
CA GLY A 125 -56.54 34.68 -20.26
C GLY A 125 -55.62 35.90 -20.39
N GLY A 126 -54.38 35.72 -20.85
CA GLY A 126 -53.42 36.82 -21.11
C GLY A 126 -52.26 36.36 -22.00
N PRO A 127 -51.83 37.15 -23.00
CA PRO A 127 -51.03 36.67 -24.12
C PRO A 127 -49.55 36.45 -23.79
N SER A 128 -49.00 35.39 -24.36
CA SER A 128 -47.59 34.99 -24.33
C SER A 128 -46.66 36.01 -25.01
N PRO A 129 -45.50 36.31 -24.44
CA PRO A 129 -44.28 36.52 -25.20
C PRO A 129 -43.47 35.21 -25.27
N GLU A 130 -42.66 35.12 -26.32
CA GLU A 130 -41.92 33.97 -26.85
C GLU A 130 -41.06 33.17 -25.83
N PRO A 131 -40.79 31.88 -26.11
CA PRO A 131 -39.91 31.05 -25.29
C PRO A 131 -38.44 31.38 -25.60
N ASN A 132 -37.80 32.19 -24.75
CA ASN A 132 -36.34 32.21 -24.68
C ASN A 132 -35.86 30.88 -24.06
N PRO A 133 -34.88 30.19 -24.67
CA PRO A 133 -34.35 28.94 -24.12
C PRO A 133 -33.69 29.22 -22.77
N THR A 134 -34.15 28.44 -21.80
CA THR A 134 -33.69 28.35 -20.42
C THR A 134 -32.17 28.47 -20.29
N THR A 135 -31.73 29.56 -19.66
CA THR A 135 -30.48 29.61 -18.92
C THR A 135 -30.55 28.53 -17.84
N ASP A 136 -29.82 27.44 -18.04
CA ASP A 136 -29.70 26.33 -17.11
C ASP A 136 -28.84 26.78 -15.91
N GLY A 137 -29.42 27.60 -15.05
CA GLY A 137 -28.87 27.87 -13.72
C GLY A 137 -29.02 26.60 -12.87
N PRO A 138 -28.05 26.24 -12.01
CA PRO A 138 -28.15 25.03 -11.20
C PRO A 138 -29.45 25.07 -10.40
N ARG A 139 -30.32 24.07 -10.63
CA ARG A 139 -31.59 23.93 -9.92
C ARG A 139 -31.31 24.02 -8.43
N ARG A 140 -31.88 25.04 -7.78
CA ARG A 140 -31.67 25.33 -6.36
C ARG A 140 -32.17 24.13 -5.53
N LYS A 141 -31.23 23.36 -4.96
CA LYS A 141 -31.52 22.15 -4.17
C LYS A 141 -32.42 22.51 -2.98
N THR A 142 -33.40 21.65 -2.69
CA THR A 142 -34.25 21.81 -1.50
C THR A 142 -33.53 21.37 -0.24
N LYS A 143 -33.93 21.92 0.93
CA LYS A 143 -33.33 21.56 2.22
C LYS A 143 -33.35 20.04 2.49
N ARG A 144 -34.43 19.36 2.12
CA ARG A 144 -34.55 17.89 2.25
C ARG A 144 -33.49 17.18 1.39
N GLN A 145 -33.38 17.56 0.12
CA GLN A 145 -32.38 17.00 -0.80
C GLN A 145 -30.95 17.18 -0.27
N LEU A 146 -30.64 18.33 0.36
CA LEU A 146 -29.33 18.55 0.96
C LEU A 146 -29.04 17.62 2.15
N TRP A 147 -30.05 17.28 2.96
CA TRP A 147 -29.89 16.31 4.05
C TRP A 147 -29.73 14.89 3.53
N ASP A 148 -30.49 14.51 2.49
CA ASP A 148 -30.38 13.20 1.85
C ASP A 148 -28.98 13.04 1.21
N GLU A 149 -28.49 14.07 0.53
CA GLU A 149 -27.14 14.13 -0.04
C GLU A 149 -26.05 14.10 1.03
N LEU A 150 -26.22 14.84 2.13
CA LEU A 150 -25.29 14.83 3.26
C LEU A 150 -25.17 13.44 3.90
N ALA A 151 -26.30 12.74 4.08
CA ALA A 151 -26.32 11.40 4.66
C ALA A 151 -25.55 10.40 3.79
N VAL A 152 -25.84 10.34 2.50
CA VAL A 152 -25.14 9.44 1.56
C VAL A 152 -23.66 9.81 1.44
N SER A 153 -23.35 11.10 1.29
CA SER A 153 -21.97 11.57 1.10
C SER A 153 -21.09 11.33 2.33
N SER A 154 -21.60 11.59 3.55
CA SER A 154 -20.85 11.36 4.79
C SER A 154 -20.54 9.88 5.05
N ILE A 155 -21.50 8.99 4.79
CA ILE A 155 -21.31 7.54 4.91
C ILE A 155 -20.34 7.04 3.83
N THR A 156 -20.52 7.47 2.59
CA THR A 156 -19.61 7.14 1.47
C THR A 156 -18.18 7.58 1.79
N ARG A 157 -18.01 8.76 2.38
CA ARG A 157 -16.70 9.30 2.76
C ARG A 157 -16.02 8.44 3.82
N ALA A 158 -16.76 8.04 4.85
CA ALA A 158 -16.24 7.16 5.90
C ALA A 158 -15.77 5.81 5.34
N TYR A 159 -16.59 5.15 4.52
CA TYR A 159 -16.20 3.88 3.89
C TYR A 159 -15.04 4.05 2.91
N THR A 160 -15.04 5.11 2.09
CA THR A 160 -13.94 5.37 1.14
C THR A 160 -12.61 5.55 1.87
N LEU A 161 -12.60 6.27 2.99
CA LEU A 161 -11.41 6.42 3.83
C LEU A 161 -10.94 5.07 4.41
N LEU A 162 -11.86 4.25 4.92
CA LEU A 162 -11.53 2.92 5.46
C LEU A 162 -10.95 1.99 4.39
N TYR A 163 -11.61 1.87 3.23
CA TYR A 163 -11.14 1.04 2.13
C TYR A 163 -9.80 1.55 1.58
N THR A 164 -9.64 2.86 1.41
CA THR A 164 -8.38 3.44 0.92
C THR A 164 -7.23 3.21 1.90
N LEU A 165 -7.46 3.37 3.21
CA LEU A 165 -6.47 3.08 4.25
C LEU A 165 -6.08 1.60 4.26
N ALA A 166 -7.05 0.69 4.15
CA ALA A 166 -6.81 -0.74 4.11
C ALA A 166 -6.00 -1.15 2.87
N LEU A 167 -6.38 -0.63 1.70
CA LEU A 167 -5.68 -0.85 0.43
C LEU A 167 -4.27 -0.27 0.45
N LEU A 168 -4.08 0.95 0.95
CA LEU A 168 -2.78 1.59 1.09
C LEU A 168 -1.87 0.78 2.02
N THR A 169 -2.41 0.26 3.12
CA THR A 169 -1.66 -0.59 4.06
C THR A 169 -1.23 -1.90 3.41
N MET A 170 -2.14 -2.58 2.72
CA MET A 170 -1.85 -3.83 2.01
C MET A 170 -0.81 -3.62 0.91
N PHE A 171 -1.01 -2.58 0.08
CA PHE A 171 -0.12 -2.27 -1.03
C PHE A 171 1.29 -1.92 -0.56
N THR A 172 1.42 -1.05 0.44
CA THR A 172 2.72 -0.67 1.03
C THR A 172 3.44 -1.90 1.60
N ARG A 173 2.71 -2.80 2.28
CA ARG A 173 3.29 -4.05 2.78
C ARG A 173 3.75 -4.96 1.65
N ILE A 174 2.98 -5.12 0.58
CA ILE A 174 3.41 -5.90 -0.59
C ILE A 174 4.68 -5.29 -1.18
N GLN A 175 4.69 -3.99 -1.41
CA GLN A 175 5.82 -3.30 -2.04
C GLN A 175 7.12 -3.47 -1.25
N LEU A 176 7.11 -3.14 0.04
CA LEU A 176 8.32 -3.19 0.85
C LEU A 176 8.76 -4.62 1.16
N ASN A 177 7.86 -5.58 1.35
CA ASN A 177 8.26 -6.98 1.53
C ASN A 177 8.86 -7.59 0.25
N LEU A 178 8.37 -7.22 -0.95
CA LEU A 178 9.00 -7.65 -2.21
C LEU A 178 10.40 -7.07 -2.39
N LEU A 179 10.60 -5.78 -2.08
CA LEU A 179 11.91 -5.13 -2.10
C LEU A 179 12.86 -5.75 -1.07
N GLY A 180 12.39 -5.94 0.17
CA GLY A 180 13.17 -6.57 1.25
C GLY A 180 13.60 -7.99 0.88
N ARG A 181 12.71 -8.79 0.26
CA ARG A 181 13.05 -10.13 -0.23
C ARG A 181 14.11 -10.09 -1.32
N ARG A 182 14.03 -9.16 -2.28
CA ARG A 182 15.03 -9.01 -3.35
C ARG A 182 16.41 -8.66 -2.79
N SER A 183 16.47 -7.69 -1.86
CA SER A 183 17.71 -7.32 -1.16
C SER A 183 18.28 -8.47 -0.32
N TYR A 184 17.41 -9.29 0.29
CA TYR A 184 17.85 -10.47 1.02
C TYR A 184 18.43 -11.54 0.09
N LEU A 185 17.76 -11.85 -1.03
CA LEU A 185 18.23 -12.84 -1.98
C LEU A 185 19.57 -12.46 -2.62
N SER A 186 19.77 -11.17 -2.97
CA SER A 186 21.06 -10.70 -3.47
C SER A 186 22.17 -10.88 -2.43
N SER A 187 21.88 -10.57 -1.16
CA SER A 187 22.82 -10.77 -0.04
C SER A 187 23.21 -12.25 0.14
N VAL A 188 22.24 -13.17 0.03
CA VAL A 188 22.48 -14.61 0.19
C VAL A 188 23.23 -15.19 -1.01
N VAL A 189 22.91 -14.76 -2.24
CA VAL A 189 23.62 -15.20 -3.44
C VAL A 189 25.07 -14.73 -3.42
N ALA A 190 25.35 -13.50 -2.99
CA ALA A 190 26.71 -13.00 -2.79
C ALA A 190 27.49 -13.84 -1.77
N LEU A 191 26.84 -14.22 -0.66
CA LEU A 191 27.45 -15.11 0.34
C LEU A 191 27.75 -16.51 -0.22
N ALA A 192 26.83 -17.07 -1.03
CA ALA A 192 26.97 -18.41 -1.60
C ALA A 192 27.99 -18.49 -2.75
N THR A 193 28.16 -17.41 -3.51
CA THR A 193 29.08 -17.35 -4.66
C THR A 193 30.52 -17.03 -4.26
N GLY A 194 30.78 -16.78 -2.97
CA GLY A 194 32.13 -16.67 -2.43
C GLY A 194 32.88 -15.41 -2.88
N SER A 195 32.17 -14.36 -3.28
CA SER A 195 32.78 -13.03 -3.47
C SER A 195 33.28 -12.52 -2.11
N ALA A 196 34.58 -12.71 -1.87
CA ALA A 196 35.27 -12.66 -0.58
C ALA A 196 35.41 -11.26 0.06
N GLN A 197 34.46 -10.35 -0.17
CA GLN A 197 34.32 -9.11 0.60
C GLN A 197 33.00 -9.00 1.40
N ALA A 198 32.06 -9.93 1.27
CA ALA A 198 30.80 -9.89 2.02
C ALA A 198 30.91 -10.55 3.41
N ALA A 199 31.84 -10.07 4.24
CA ALA A 199 31.54 -10.09 5.68
C ALA A 199 30.27 -9.26 5.85
N ILE A 200 29.27 -9.82 6.50
CA ILE A 200 27.95 -9.22 6.74
C ILE A 200 28.17 -7.90 7.52
N GLY A 201 28.41 -6.82 6.79
CA GLY A 201 28.44 -5.46 7.29
C GLY A 201 27.01 -5.00 7.45
N LEU A 202 26.65 -4.65 8.67
CA LEU A 202 25.63 -3.63 8.89
C LEU A 202 26.03 -2.44 8.01
N GLU A 203 25.13 -2.00 7.13
CA GLU A 203 25.29 -0.82 6.29
C GLU A 203 25.71 0.36 7.18
N ASP A 204 27.02 0.67 7.16
CA ASP A 204 27.51 1.99 7.50
C ASP A 204 27.80 2.67 6.16
N ASN A 205 27.14 3.81 5.96
CA ASN A 205 27.22 4.62 4.76
C ASN A 205 28.57 5.33 4.69
N ASP A 206 29.62 4.70 4.15
CA ASP A 206 30.71 5.37 3.41
C ASP A 206 31.74 4.33 2.93
N ASP A 207 31.89 4.16 1.61
CA ASP A 207 33.19 4.11 0.92
C ASP A 207 33.07 3.62 -0.55
N GLY A 208 33.71 4.38 -1.44
CA GLY A 208 33.59 4.29 -2.90
C GLY A 208 34.20 3.04 -3.54
N GLY A 209 33.36 2.01 -3.76
CA GLY A 209 33.67 0.87 -4.63
C GLY A 209 33.10 0.98 -6.06
N PRO A 210 33.59 0.15 -7.01
CA PRO A 210 33.21 0.19 -8.43
C PRO A 210 31.76 -0.26 -8.75
N ASP A 211 30.96 -0.64 -7.74
CA ASP A 211 29.57 -1.10 -7.89
C ASP A 211 28.51 0.02 -7.97
N ARG A 212 28.93 1.29 -8.00
CA ARG A 212 28.03 2.46 -8.10
C ARG A 212 27.02 2.39 -9.25
N LEU A 213 27.39 1.78 -10.38
CA LEU A 213 26.53 1.65 -11.57
C LEU A 213 25.41 0.60 -11.39
N SER A 214 25.72 -0.55 -10.77
CA SER A 214 24.70 -1.58 -10.50
C SER A 214 23.79 -1.15 -9.35
N TYR A 215 24.37 -0.55 -8.30
CA TYR A 215 23.63 -0.04 -7.16
C TYR A 215 22.69 1.14 -7.54
N GLY A 216 23.15 2.04 -8.42
CA GLY A 216 22.31 3.13 -8.94
C GLY A 216 21.09 2.64 -9.71
N SER A 217 21.24 1.58 -10.51
CA SER A 217 20.12 1.00 -11.27
C SER A 217 19.07 0.34 -10.36
N ASP A 218 19.49 -0.36 -9.31
CA ASP A 218 18.57 -0.99 -8.34
C ASP A 218 17.85 0.07 -7.49
N PHE A 219 18.56 1.12 -7.07
CA PHE A 219 17.95 2.26 -6.38
C PHE A 219 16.86 2.92 -7.23
N GLU A 220 17.15 3.19 -8.51
CA GLU A 220 16.19 3.81 -9.42
C GLU A 220 14.96 2.91 -9.66
N ILE A 221 15.16 1.59 -9.83
CA ILE A 221 14.05 0.63 -9.95
C ILE A 221 13.19 0.63 -8.69
N ASN A 222 13.80 0.58 -7.51
CA ASN A 222 13.09 0.60 -6.23
C ASN A 222 12.28 1.89 -6.07
N ARG A 223 12.89 3.03 -6.41
CA ARG A 223 12.25 4.35 -6.36
C ARG A 223 11.02 4.39 -7.30
N ARG A 224 11.20 4.00 -8.56
CA ARG A 224 10.10 3.94 -9.56
C ARG A 224 8.98 2.99 -9.11
N TYR A 225 9.34 1.83 -8.57
CA TYR A 225 8.36 0.85 -8.08
C TYR A 225 7.53 1.39 -6.90
N LEU A 226 8.16 1.99 -5.89
CA LEU A 226 7.47 2.57 -4.74
C LEU A 226 6.53 3.71 -5.15
N THR A 227 6.90 4.49 -6.16
CA THR A 227 6.08 5.57 -6.71
C THR A 227 4.79 5.10 -7.36
N LEU A 228 4.63 3.81 -7.68
CA LEU A 228 3.33 3.29 -8.14
C LEU A 228 2.21 3.47 -7.11
N SER A 229 2.53 3.68 -5.83
CA SER A 229 1.57 4.08 -4.79
C SER A 229 0.82 5.37 -5.13
N TRP A 230 1.42 6.22 -5.97
CA TRP A 230 0.77 7.41 -6.52
C TRP A 230 -0.56 7.09 -7.21
N TRP A 231 -0.68 5.93 -7.87
CA TRP A 231 -1.92 5.53 -8.54
C TRP A 231 -3.10 5.48 -7.56
N LEU A 232 -2.95 4.72 -6.47
CA LEU A 232 -3.97 4.64 -5.43
C LEU A 232 -4.28 6.01 -4.83
N LEU A 233 -3.26 6.84 -4.58
CA LEU A 233 -3.39 8.13 -3.92
C LEU A 233 -4.10 9.19 -4.77
N ASN A 234 -4.07 9.08 -6.10
CA ASN A 234 -4.58 10.13 -6.99
C ASN A 234 -5.73 9.68 -7.89
N ARG A 235 -5.73 8.42 -8.34
CA ARG A 235 -6.71 7.89 -9.30
C ARG A 235 -7.50 6.72 -8.73
N GLY A 236 -6.83 5.70 -8.21
CA GLY A 236 -7.47 4.45 -7.77
C GLY A 236 -8.52 4.63 -6.67
N TRP A 237 -8.33 5.57 -5.74
CA TRP A 237 -9.32 5.86 -4.70
C TRP A 237 -10.63 6.45 -5.26
N ILE A 238 -10.61 7.08 -6.44
CA ILE A 238 -11.81 7.62 -7.10
C ILE A 238 -12.73 6.47 -7.51
N ASP A 239 -12.17 5.40 -8.07
CA ASP A 239 -12.95 4.22 -8.44
C ASP A 239 -13.47 3.48 -7.20
N VAL A 240 -12.67 3.44 -6.13
CA VAL A 240 -13.12 2.95 -4.81
C VAL A 240 -14.32 3.77 -4.34
N ARG A 241 -14.23 5.10 -4.36
CA ARG A 241 -15.33 6.00 -4.01
C ARG A 241 -16.56 5.70 -4.84
N THR A 242 -16.47 5.65 -6.17
CA THR A 242 -17.63 5.43 -7.05
C THR A 242 -18.32 4.11 -6.74
N ARG A 243 -17.54 3.06 -6.48
CA ARG A 243 -18.07 1.75 -6.09
C ARG A 243 -18.75 1.78 -4.72
N VAL A 244 -18.13 2.42 -3.74
CA VAL A 244 -18.68 2.61 -2.39
C VAL A 244 -19.96 3.46 -2.44
N GLU A 245 -19.96 4.55 -3.20
CA GLU A 245 -21.09 5.47 -3.35
C GLU A 245 -22.32 4.74 -3.92
N ALA A 246 -22.12 3.91 -4.94
CA ALA A 246 -23.19 3.08 -5.48
C ALA A 246 -23.75 2.10 -4.44
N ALA A 247 -22.89 1.48 -3.62
CA ALA A 247 -23.32 0.55 -2.58
C ALA A 247 -24.05 1.25 -1.42
N VAL A 248 -23.54 2.39 -0.98
CA VAL A 248 -24.16 3.21 0.06
C VAL A 248 -25.50 3.76 -0.42
N ALA A 249 -25.60 4.24 -1.65
CA ALA A 249 -26.87 4.73 -2.21
C ALA A 249 -27.94 3.62 -2.23
N ARG A 250 -27.57 2.37 -2.57
CA ARG A 250 -28.50 1.24 -2.56
C ARG A 250 -28.87 0.77 -1.15
N ALA A 251 -27.94 0.83 -0.21
CA ALA A 251 -28.19 0.40 1.17
C ALA A 251 -28.93 1.45 2.00
N PHE A 252 -28.49 2.72 1.96
CA PHE A 252 -28.98 3.81 2.81
C PHE A 252 -29.96 4.76 2.12
N GLY A 253 -30.04 4.78 0.79
CA GLY A 253 -30.79 5.80 0.04
C GLY A 253 -32.32 5.76 0.21
N HIS A 254 -32.87 4.70 0.82
CA HIS A 254 -34.29 4.62 1.14
C HIS A 254 -34.65 5.22 2.50
N LEU A 255 -33.66 5.50 3.35
CA LEU A 255 -33.86 6.04 4.69
C LEU A 255 -34.07 7.54 4.63
N SER A 256 -35.02 8.04 5.41
CA SER A 256 -35.17 9.46 5.66
C SER A 256 -34.22 9.89 6.77
N PRO A 257 -33.67 11.12 6.73
CA PRO A 257 -32.92 11.71 7.84
C PRO A 257 -33.69 11.83 9.16
N ARG A 258 -34.99 11.54 9.17
CA ARG A 258 -35.86 11.53 10.35
C ARG A 258 -36.12 10.13 10.90
N ASP A 259 -35.70 9.09 10.21
CA ASP A 259 -35.96 7.72 10.63
C ASP A 259 -35.04 7.37 11.80
N ASP A 260 -35.60 6.72 12.82
CA ASP A 260 -34.82 6.18 13.92
C ASP A 260 -34.10 4.91 13.47
N LEU A 261 -32.78 4.85 13.69
CA LEU A 261 -31.95 3.71 13.28
C LEU A 261 -31.23 3.12 14.49
N SER A 262 -31.49 1.85 14.79
CA SER A 262 -30.77 1.12 15.83
C SER A 262 -29.35 0.76 15.37
N LEU A 263 -28.46 0.51 16.34
CA LEU A 263 -27.09 0.09 16.04
C LEU A 263 -27.05 -1.25 15.28
N GLU A 264 -27.95 -2.18 15.61
CA GLU A 264 -28.08 -3.47 14.93
C GLU A 264 -28.51 -3.30 13.47
N ALA A 265 -29.51 -2.44 13.22
CA ALA A 265 -29.96 -2.14 11.86
C ALA A 265 -28.84 -1.44 11.06
N PHE A 266 -28.12 -0.49 11.66
CA PHE A 266 -26.95 0.12 11.04
C PHE A 266 -25.88 -0.92 10.72
N GLY A 267 -25.58 -1.86 11.63
CA GLY A 267 -24.63 -2.95 11.39
C GLY A 267 -25.05 -3.89 10.24
N ALA A 268 -26.35 -4.17 10.10
CA ALA A 268 -26.88 -4.94 8.97
C ALA A 268 -26.71 -4.19 7.64
N LEU A 269 -26.96 -2.88 7.62
CA LEU A 269 -26.72 -2.02 6.45
C LEU A 269 -25.24 -1.95 6.09
N THR A 270 -24.36 -1.81 7.08
CA THR A 270 -22.90 -1.89 6.91
C THR A 270 -22.49 -3.20 6.26
N SER A 271 -22.99 -4.33 6.76
CA SER A 271 -22.71 -5.65 6.19
C SER A 271 -23.17 -5.76 4.73
N ARG A 272 -24.32 -5.15 4.40
CA ARG A 272 -24.84 -5.11 3.02
C ARG A 272 -23.96 -4.24 2.10
N VAL A 273 -23.53 -3.06 2.56
CA VAL A 273 -22.59 -2.21 1.81
C VAL A 273 -21.30 -2.98 1.55
N ARG A 274 -20.72 -3.61 2.58
CA ARG A 274 -19.49 -4.39 2.44
C ARG A 274 -19.64 -5.56 1.47
N ALA A 275 -20.73 -6.32 1.58
CA ALA A 275 -20.99 -7.42 0.65
C ALA A 275 -21.03 -6.94 -0.81
N GLU A 276 -21.65 -5.79 -1.07
CA GLU A 276 -21.74 -5.24 -2.42
C GLU A 276 -20.42 -4.65 -2.92
N VAL A 277 -19.66 -3.98 -2.06
CA VAL A 277 -18.34 -3.44 -2.39
C VAL A 277 -17.34 -4.58 -2.64
N GLU A 278 -17.31 -5.61 -1.80
CA GLU A 278 -16.28 -6.65 -1.85
C GLU A 278 -16.58 -7.75 -2.89
N THR A 279 -17.85 -8.01 -3.23
CA THR A 279 -18.20 -9.07 -4.18
C THR A 279 -17.73 -8.75 -5.60
N GLY A 280 -16.84 -9.59 -6.13
CA GLY A 280 -16.27 -9.41 -7.47
C GLY A 280 -15.44 -8.13 -7.60
N ALA A 281 -14.90 -7.62 -6.50
CA ALA A 281 -14.01 -6.46 -6.52
C ALA A 281 -12.70 -6.83 -7.24
N GLY A 282 -12.45 -6.20 -8.38
CA GLY A 282 -11.16 -6.26 -9.07
C GLY A 282 -10.16 -5.32 -8.39
N TRP A 283 -9.64 -5.72 -7.22
CA TRP A 283 -8.77 -4.88 -6.38
C TRP A 283 -7.54 -4.34 -7.11
N LEU A 284 -7.04 -5.10 -8.08
CA LEU A 284 -5.91 -4.74 -8.93
C LEU A 284 -6.06 -3.35 -9.56
N GLY A 285 -7.22 -3.05 -10.15
CA GLY A 285 -7.46 -1.77 -10.83
C GLY A 285 -7.43 -0.57 -9.90
N PHE A 286 -7.73 -0.76 -8.61
CA PHE A 286 -7.64 0.31 -7.61
C PHE A 286 -6.21 0.56 -7.14
N LEU A 287 -5.35 -0.47 -7.19
CA LEU A 287 -4.00 -0.43 -6.63
C LEU A 287 -2.92 -0.13 -7.67
N LEU A 288 -3.09 -0.64 -8.89
CA LEU A 288 -2.12 -0.53 -9.97
C LEU A 288 -2.76 0.08 -11.23
N PRO A 289 -1.99 0.85 -12.01
CA PRO A 289 -2.43 1.30 -13.31
C PRO A 289 -2.63 0.11 -14.27
N PRO A 290 -3.46 0.26 -15.31
CA PRO A 290 -3.57 -0.71 -16.39
C PRO A 290 -2.20 -1.02 -17.03
N ALA A 291 -2.04 -2.24 -17.53
CA ALA A 291 -0.79 -2.67 -18.14
C ALA A 291 -0.38 -1.75 -19.31
N GLY A 292 0.82 -1.18 -19.23
CA GLY A 292 1.35 -0.23 -20.22
C GLY A 292 1.16 1.24 -19.86
N GLU A 293 0.39 1.57 -18.82
CA GLU A 293 0.24 2.95 -18.31
C GLU A 293 1.21 3.28 -17.17
N GLU A 294 2.11 2.34 -16.80
CA GLU A 294 3.06 2.57 -15.69
C GLU A 294 3.95 3.79 -15.96
N GLU A 295 4.36 4.01 -17.20
CA GLU A 295 5.20 5.15 -17.58
C GLU A 295 4.46 6.50 -17.46
N SER A 296 3.13 6.52 -17.67
CA SER A 296 2.33 7.73 -17.46
C SER A 296 2.29 8.10 -15.99
N VAL A 297 2.10 7.12 -15.11
CA VAL A 297 2.12 7.32 -13.67
C VAL A 297 3.47 7.86 -13.21
N LEU A 298 4.57 7.31 -13.73
CA LEU A 298 5.92 7.78 -13.40
C LEU A 298 6.21 9.20 -13.92
N ARG A 299 5.65 9.59 -15.08
CA ARG A 299 5.72 10.99 -15.54
C ARG A 299 4.92 11.92 -14.64
N GLU A 300 3.67 11.57 -14.36
CA GLU A 300 2.77 12.42 -13.58
C GLU A 300 3.23 12.59 -12.14
N SER A 301 3.95 11.60 -11.59
CA SER A 301 4.56 11.71 -10.28
C SER A 301 5.81 12.61 -10.26
N GLY A 302 6.32 13.06 -11.41
CA GLY A 302 7.54 13.87 -11.54
C GLY A 302 8.85 13.11 -11.29
N ILE A 303 8.81 11.79 -11.11
CA ILE A 303 10.00 11.02 -10.67
C ILE A 303 11.03 10.86 -11.79
N LEU A 304 10.55 10.87 -13.05
CA LEU A 304 11.40 10.78 -14.23
C LEU A 304 12.18 12.07 -14.47
N ASP A 305 11.62 13.22 -14.13
CA ASP A 305 12.27 14.54 -14.28
C ASP A 305 13.42 14.70 -13.27
N ASP A 306 13.23 14.24 -12.02
CA ASP A 306 14.29 14.20 -11.00
C ASP A 306 15.44 13.27 -11.39
N SER A 307 15.13 12.17 -12.07
CA SER A 307 16.14 11.17 -12.48
C SER A 307 16.98 11.70 -13.65
N ALA A 308 16.38 12.49 -14.55
CA ALA A 308 17.10 13.17 -15.62
C ALA A 308 18.00 14.31 -15.07
N ALA A 309 17.54 15.06 -14.07
CA ALA A 309 18.33 16.11 -13.43
C ALA A 309 19.56 15.57 -12.67
N ALA A 310 19.46 14.39 -12.05
CA ALA A 310 20.57 13.75 -11.34
C ALA A 310 21.69 13.21 -12.27
N LEU A 311 21.38 12.97 -13.55
CA LEU A 311 22.34 12.49 -14.56
C LEU A 311 23.09 13.64 -15.26
N ASP A 312 22.62 14.88 -15.13
CA ASP A 312 23.16 16.05 -15.85
C ASP A 312 24.47 16.60 -15.24
N GLU A 313 24.89 16.14 -14.05
CA GLU A 313 26.21 16.46 -13.48
C GLU A 313 27.36 15.59 -14.04
N SER A 314 27.08 14.56 -14.84
CA SER A 314 28.13 13.68 -15.41
C SER A 314 27.80 13.18 -16.82
N ALA A 315 27.75 14.14 -17.75
CA ALA A 315 28.11 14.02 -19.17
C ALA A 315 27.13 13.39 -20.19
N VAL A 316 27.11 14.07 -21.35
CA VAL A 316 26.67 13.71 -22.72
C VAL A 316 25.16 13.54 -22.94
N VAL A 317 24.62 14.54 -23.64
CA VAL A 317 23.29 14.54 -24.28
C VAL A 317 23.14 13.34 -25.22
N VAL A 318 22.46 12.30 -24.76
CA VAL A 318 21.88 11.24 -25.60
C VAL A 318 20.41 11.63 -25.84
N PRO A 319 19.89 11.57 -27.09
CA PRO A 319 18.51 11.96 -27.41
C PRO A 319 17.50 11.07 -26.65
N PRO A 320 16.23 11.51 -26.47
CA PRO A 320 15.24 10.80 -25.68
C PRO A 320 14.82 9.52 -26.40
N ALA A 321 15.57 8.44 -26.19
CA ALA A 321 15.08 7.11 -26.49
C ALA A 321 13.88 6.87 -25.56
N THR A 322 12.76 6.43 -26.15
CA THR A 322 11.59 5.94 -25.42
C THR A 322 12.06 5.04 -24.27
N VAL A 323 11.96 5.52 -23.04
CA VAL A 323 12.46 4.83 -21.84
C VAL A 323 11.51 3.67 -21.57
N ALA A 324 11.73 2.57 -22.29
CA ALA A 324 10.99 1.34 -22.07
C ALA A 324 11.08 0.96 -20.59
N VAL A 325 9.94 0.58 -19.99
CA VAL A 325 9.86 0.14 -18.60
C VAL A 325 10.94 -0.93 -18.36
N PRO A 326 11.86 -0.73 -17.40
CA PRO A 326 12.92 -1.70 -17.15
C PRO A 326 12.34 -3.10 -16.89
N PRO A 327 12.91 -4.17 -17.45
CA PRO A 327 12.36 -5.52 -17.29
C PRO A 327 12.30 -5.97 -15.82
N ALA A 328 13.20 -5.44 -14.99
CA ALA A 328 13.21 -5.66 -13.55
C ALA A 328 12.04 -4.99 -12.83
N LEU A 329 11.62 -3.79 -13.27
CA LEU A 329 10.43 -3.11 -12.75
C LEU A 329 9.17 -3.87 -13.18
N ARG A 330 9.11 -4.31 -14.45
CA ARG A 330 7.99 -5.10 -14.96
C ARG A 330 7.76 -6.37 -14.14
N ARG A 331 8.83 -7.11 -13.82
CA ARG A 331 8.74 -8.30 -12.96
C ARG A 331 8.17 -8.01 -11.58
N LEU A 332 8.56 -6.89 -10.95
CA LEU A 332 8.00 -6.49 -9.65
C LEU A 332 6.50 -6.18 -9.77
N VAL A 333 6.09 -5.50 -10.84
CA VAL A 333 4.67 -5.18 -11.09
C VAL A 333 3.85 -6.44 -11.36
N ASP A 334 4.35 -7.35 -12.19
CA ASP A 334 3.67 -8.61 -12.50
C ASP A 334 3.51 -9.46 -11.22
N GLU A 335 4.56 -9.60 -10.41
CA GLU A 335 4.48 -10.32 -9.13
C GLU A 335 3.55 -9.64 -8.12
N THR A 336 3.52 -8.31 -8.09
CA THR A 336 2.56 -7.56 -7.27
C THR A 336 1.13 -7.82 -7.71
N SER A 337 0.90 -7.89 -9.02
CA SER A 337 -0.41 -8.19 -9.60
C SER A 337 -0.87 -9.59 -9.21
N ASP A 338 0.00 -10.59 -9.34
CA ASP A 338 -0.26 -11.97 -8.91
C ASP A 338 -0.60 -12.07 -7.42
N LEU A 339 0.09 -11.29 -6.57
CA LEU A 339 -0.19 -11.23 -5.14
C LEU A 339 -1.55 -10.58 -4.84
N ILE A 340 -1.90 -9.47 -5.52
CA ILE A 340 -3.17 -8.77 -5.32
C ILE A 340 -4.36 -9.64 -5.77
N ASP A 341 -4.24 -10.36 -6.89
CA ASP A 341 -5.29 -11.25 -7.39
C ASP A 341 -5.38 -12.57 -6.61
N SER A 342 -4.45 -12.82 -5.68
CA SER A 342 -4.45 -14.04 -4.87
C SER A 342 -5.62 -14.09 -3.87
N PRO A 343 -6.11 -15.31 -3.54
CA PRO A 343 -7.12 -15.46 -2.49
C PRO A 343 -6.59 -15.05 -1.10
N SER A 344 -5.27 -15.15 -0.89
CA SER A 344 -4.62 -14.73 0.36
C SER A 344 -4.72 -13.22 0.56
N PHE A 345 -4.53 -12.42 -0.50
CA PHE A 345 -4.73 -10.97 -0.43
C PHE A 345 -6.16 -10.63 -0.03
N SER A 346 -7.14 -11.21 -0.72
CA SER A 346 -8.56 -10.98 -0.43
C SER A 346 -8.92 -11.37 1.01
N HIS A 347 -8.35 -12.47 1.51
CA HIS A 347 -8.58 -12.91 2.89
C HIS A 347 -7.99 -11.93 3.92
N VAL A 348 -6.74 -11.49 3.73
CA VAL A 348 -6.09 -10.56 4.67
C VAL A 348 -6.76 -9.18 4.62
N LEU A 349 -7.11 -8.69 3.43
CA LEU A 349 -7.84 -7.44 3.27
C LEU A 349 -9.19 -7.50 4.00
N LYS A 350 -9.91 -8.62 3.88
CA LYS A 350 -11.17 -8.82 4.62
C LYS A 350 -10.97 -8.77 6.13
N LEU A 351 -9.95 -9.45 6.67
CA LEU A 351 -9.64 -9.40 8.10
C LEU A 351 -9.28 -7.99 8.57
N LEU A 352 -8.58 -7.21 7.73
CA LEU A 352 -8.25 -5.83 8.02
C LEU A 352 -9.50 -4.94 8.07
N LEU A 353 -10.43 -5.14 7.14
CA LEU A 353 -11.71 -4.42 7.08
C LEU A 353 -12.72 -4.88 8.14
N ASP A 354 -12.60 -6.10 8.66
CA ASP A 354 -13.41 -6.59 9.78
C ASP A 354 -12.97 -5.97 11.12
N ALA A 355 -11.70 -5.55 11.21
CA ALA A 355 -11.12 -4.97 12.42
C ALA A 355 -11.28 -3.44 12.52
N GLY A 356 -11.38 -2.74 11.38
CA GLY A 356 -11.62 -1.30 11.30
C GLY A 356 -13.11 -0.97 11.26
#